data_AF-A0A0H3A4E1-F1
#
_entry.id   AF-A0A0H3A4E1-F1
#
_cell.length_a   1.000
_cell.length_b   1.000
_cell.length_c   1.000
_cell.angle_alpha   90.00
_cell.angle_beta   90.00
_cell.angle_gamma   90.00
#
_symmetry.space_group_name_H-M   'P 1'
#
loop_
_entity.id
_entity.type
_entity.pdbx_description
1 polymer ?
#
loop_
_entity_poly.entity_id
_entity_poly.type
_entity_poly.pdbx_seq_one_letter_code
_entity_poly.pdbx_strand_id
1 'polypeptide(L)' 'MQFTEIRNVGGFTGSYWADLGPAAEVEMTGGTYLMTGSATGFKADNPSARTTETFSIRVTC' A
#
# COMPACT_ATOMS: atom_id res chain seq x y z
N MET A 1 -9.33 0.14 6.38
CA MET A 1 -8.39 1.21 5.98
C MET A 1 -9.02 1.97 4.82
N GLN A 2 -9.02 3.31 4.81
CA GLN A 2 -9.68 4.08 3.72
C GLN A 2 -8.74 4.36 2.53
N PHE A 3 -7.50 4.73 2.82
CA PHE A 3 -6.52 5.15 1.82
C PHE A 3 -5.10 4.88 2.35
N THR A 4 -4.21 4.52 1.44
CA THR A 4 -2.75 4.51 1.67
C THR A 4 -2.04 5.02 0.45
N GLU A 5 -1.05 5.86 0.68
CA GLU A 5 -0.12 6.31 -0.34
C GLU A 5 1.27 5.77 -0.07
N ILE A 6 1.90 5.20 -1.10
CA ILE A 6 3.29 4.77 -1.07
C ILE A 6 4.04 5.67 -2.04
N ARG A 7 5.06 6.37 -1.54
CA ARG A 7 5.87 7.30 -2.34
C ARG A 7 7.32 6.84 -2.36
N ASN A 8 7.77 6.40 -3.53
CA ASN A 8 9.15 6.01 -3.81
C ASN A 8 9.75 5.00 -2.80
N VAL A 9 8.99 3.96 -2.46
CA VAL A 9 9.48 2.86 -1.59
C VAL A 9 9.83 1.67 -2.48
N GLY A 10 11.08 1.23 -2.47
CA GLY A 10 11.54 0.15 -3.36
C GLY A 10 11.33 0.45 -4.85
N GLY A 11 11.37 1.73 -5.23
CA GLY A 11 11.10 2.19 -6.59
C GLY A 11 9.62 2.18 -7.00
N PHE A 12 8.69 1.92 -6.08
CA PHE A 12 7.24 1.96 -6.34
C PHE A 12 6.61 3.24 -5.80
N THR A 13 5.74 3.85 -6.60
CA THR A 13 4.82 4.92 -6.18
C THR A 13 3.41 4.56 -6.59
N GLY A 14 2.48 4.58 -5.64
CA GLY A 14 1.10 4.17 -5.89
C GLY A 14 0.20 4.37 -4.69
N SER A 15 -1.06 4.00 -4.87
CA SER A 15 -2.06 4.14 -3.82
C SER A 15 -3.04 2.98 -3.76
N TYR A 16 -3.56 2.76 -2.56
CA TYR A 16 -4.76 1.99 -2.30
C TYR A 16 -5.90 2.95 -1.95
N TRP A 17 -7.10 2.65 -2.45
CA TRP A 17 -8.35 3.30 -2.07
C TRP A 17 -9.37 2.21 -1.75
N ALA A 18 -10.10 2.39 -0.64
CA ALA A 18 -11.26 1.55 -0.36
C ALA A 18 -12.26 1.60 -1.54
N ASP A 19 -12.96 0.48 -1.75
CA ASP A 19 -14.01 0.31 -2.76
C ASP A 19 -13.54 0.33 -4.24
N LEU A 20 -12.24 0.53 -4.51
CA LEU A 20 -11.66 0.46 -5.86
C LEU A 20 -10.91 -0.86 -6.14
N GLY A 21 -10.97 -1.82 -5.22
CA GLY A 21 -10.29 -3.11 -5.32
C GLY A 21 -10.50 -3.98 -4.08
N PRO A 22 -9.72 -5.07 -3.93
CA PRO A 22 -9.74 -5.90 -2.73
C PRO A 22 -9.49 -5.09 -1.46
N ALA A 23 -10.20 -5.39 -0.38
CA ALA A 23 -10.02 -4.69 0.88
C ALA A 23 -8.59 -4.88 1.43
N ALA A 24 -7.98 -3.80 1.91
CA ALA A 24 -6.77 -3.87 2.71
C ALA A 24 -7.13 -4.24 4.15
N GLU A 25 -6.33 -5.10 4.76
CA GLU A 25 -6.52 -5.56 6.13
C GLU A 25 -5.69 -4.74 7.12
N VAL A 26 -6.22 -4.61 8.34
CA VAL A 26 -5.53 -3.96 9.45
C VAL A 26 -5.64 -4.85 10.66
N GLU A 27 -4.49 -5.34 11.13
CA GLU A 27 -4.36 -6.08 12.38
C GLU A 27 -3.74 -5.17 13.45
N MET A 28 -4.21 -5.30 14.69
CA MET A 28 -3.68 -4.57 15.83
C MET A 28 -3.20 -5.55 16.90
N THR A 29 -1.95 -5.42 17.33
CA THR A 29 -1.36 -6.19 18.44
C THR A 29 -0.72 -5.22 19.43
N GLY A 30 -1.36 -5.01 20.59
CA GLY A 30 -0.96 -3.95 21.52
C GLY A 30 -1.04 -2.58 20.85
N GLY A 31 0.03 -1.78 20.93
CA GLY A 31 0.15 -0.49 20.22
C GLY A 31 0.66 -0.60 18.78
N THR A 32 0.82 -1.81 18.24
CA THR A 32 1.36 -2.05 16.89
C THR A 32 0.23 -2.31 15.91
N TYR A 33 0.26 -1.62 14.77
CA TYR A 33 -0.64 -1.78 13.64
C TYR A 33 0.11 -2.43 12.47
N LEU A 34 -0.45 -3.49 11.91
CA LEU A 34 -0.01 -4.14 10.68
C LEU A 34 -1.08 -3.94 9.61
N MET A 35 -0.74 -3.19 8.56
CA MET A 35 -1.62 -2.93 7.43
C MET A 35 -1.10 -3.69 6.21
N THR A 36 -1.94 -4.50 5.58
CA THR A 36 -1.60 -5.29 4.39
C THR A 36 -2.62 -5.07 3.29
N GLY A 37 -2.18 -5.10 2.04
CA GLY A 37 -3.07 -4.92 0.90
C GLY A 37 -2.32 -4.80 -0.40
N SER A 38 -3.02 -4.32 -1.44
CA SER A 38 -2.45 -4.06 -2.75
C SER A 38 -2.65 -2.61 -3.15
N ALA A 39 -1.59 -1.98 -3.67
CA ALA A 39 -1.63 -0.63 -4.20
C ALA A 39 -1.39 -0.67 -5.71
N THR A 40 -2.08 0.19 -6.45
CA THR A 40 -1.87 0.37 -7.89
C THR A 40 -1.09 1.65 -8.13
N GLY A 41 -0.12 1.59 -9.04
CA GLY A 41 0.80 2.68 -9.28
C GLY A 41 1.80 2.37 -10.39
N PHE A 42 3.02 2.87 -10.23
CA PHE A 42 4.09 2.79 -11.23
C PHE A 42 5.42 2.46 -10.57
N LYS A 43 6.30 1.80 -11.32
CA LYS A 43 7.71 1.65 -10.94
C LYS A 43 8.54 2.77 -11.55
N ALA A 44 9.55 3.24 -10.83
CA ALA A 44 10.41 4.33 -11.27
C ALA A 44 11.21 4.00 -12.55
N ASP A 45 11.51 2.72 -12.79
CA ASP A 45 12.20 2.21 -13.98
C ASP A 45 11.29 2.03 -15.20
N ASN A 46 9.97 2.02 -14.99
CA ASN A 46 8.96 1.97 -16.04
C ASN A 46 7.73 2.83 -15.67
N PRO A 47 7.91 4.17 -15.62
CA PRO A 47 6.95 5.07 -15.01
C PRO A 47 5.64 5.22 -15.79
N SER A 48 5.59 4.75 -17.05
CA SER A 48 4.38 4.75 -17.88
C SER A 48 3.55 3.47 -17.75
N ALA A 49 4.11 2.38 -17.24
CA ALA A 49 3.41 1.11 -17.13
C ALA A 49 2.76 0.97 -15.76
N ARG A 50 1.41 0.94 -15.75
CA ARG A 50 0.65 0.72 -14.52
C ARG A 50 0.90 -0.70 -14.01
N THR A 51 1.15 -0.83 -12.71
CA THR A 51 1.35 -2.10 -12.02
C THR A 51 0.60 -2.12 -10.68
N THR A 52 0.33 -3.31 -10.17
CA THR A 52 -0.25 -3.54 -8.85
C THR A 52 0.74 -4.33 -8.01
N GLU A 53 1.07 -3.80 -6.83
CA GLU A 53 2.03 -4.38 -5.90
C GLU A 53 1.38 -4.59 -4.54
N THR A 54 1.79 -5.64 -3.83
CA THR A 54 1.38 -5.82 -2.44
C THR A 54 2.20 -4.93 -1.51
N PHE A 55 1.61 -4.49 -0.41
CA PHE A 55 2.29 -3.75 0.63
C PHE A 55 2.05 -4.40 1.99
N SER A 56 3.02 -4.22 2.88
CA SER A 56 2.92 -4.51 4.30
C SER A 56 3.56 -3.36 5.06
N ILE A 57 2.75 -2.63 5.83
CA ILE A 57 3.19 -1.47 6.62
C ILE A 57 2.97 -1.82 8.09
N ARG A 58 4.06 -1.82 8.86
CA ARG A 58 4.02 -2.03 10.31
C ARG A 58 4.45 -0.76 11.01
N VAL A 59 3.63 -0.28 11.94
CA VAL A 59 3.91 0.93 12.73
C VAL A 59 3.47 0.71 14.18
N THR A 60 4.17 1.32 15.12
CA THR A 60 3.80 1.35 16.54
C THR A 60 3.68 2.82 16.95
N CYS A 61 2.62 3.14 17.69
CA CYS A 61 2.37 4.49 18.23
C CYS A 61 2.63 4.54 19.73
#